data_AF-A0ABD5QGD5-F1
#
_entry.id   AF-A0ABD5QGD5-F1
#
_cell.length_a   1.000
_cell.length_b   1.000
_cell.length_c   1.000
_cell.angle_alpha   90.00
_cell.angle_beta   90.00
_cell.angle_gamma   90.00
#
_symmetry.space_group_name_H-M   'P 1'
#
loop_
_entity.id
_entity.type
_entity.pdbx_description
1 polymer ?
#
loop_
_entity_poly.entity_id
_entity_poly.type
_entity_poly.pdbx_seq_one_letter_code
_entity_poly.pdbx_strand_id
1 'polypeptide(L)' 'MDEDMLADQKRLVALLESEGWEVTDLELSAYDSPWADEDDPEASVTITARRAYDGDREDEAGGSDDSQFRLK' A
#
# COMPACT_ATOMS: atom_id res chain seq x y z
N MET A 1 19.49 -9.14 9.90
CA MET A 1 18.51 -8.59 8.94
C MET A 1 19.22 -8.55 7.61
N ASP A 2 18.87 -9.47 6.72
CA ASP A 2 19.54 -9.67 5.44
C ASP A 2 19.42 -8.43 4.55
N GLU A 3 20.54 -8.07 3.92
CA GLU A 3 20.65 -6.88 3.07
C GLU A 3 19.72 -6.98 1.85
N ASP A 4 19.41 -8.20 1.42
CA ASP A 4 18.48 -8.50 0.32
C ASP A 4 17.02 -8.18 0.69
N MET A 5 16.58 -8.49 1.91
CA MET A 5 15.23 -8.17 2.39
C MET A 5 15.00 -6.65 2.42
N LEU A 6 16.03 -5.90 2.85
CA LEU A 6 16.03 -4.44 2.84
C LEU A 6 16.05 -3.86 1.42
N ALA A 7 16.71 -4.53 0.48
CA ALA A 7 16.73 -4.13 -0.93
C ALA A 7 15.35 -4.31 -1.57
N ASP A 8 14.66 -5.41 -1.28
CA ASP A 8 13.33 -5.68 -1.82
C ASP A 8 12.26 -4.73 -1.24
N GLN A 9 12.34 -4.44 0.06
CA GLN A 9 11.52 -3.39 0.68
C GLN A 9 11.68 -2.05 -0.05
N LYS A 10 12.92 -1.62 -0.31
CA LYS A 10 13.20 -0.35 -1.00
C LYS A 10 12.66 -0.33 -2.43
N ARG A 11 12.74 -1.46 -3.14
CA ARG A 11 12.17 -1.60 -4.49
C ARG A 11 10.65 -1.44 -4.47
N LEU A 12 9.96 -2.04 -3.49
CA LEU A 12 8.51 -1.92 -3.34
C LEU A 12 8.08 -0.47 -3.04
N VAL A 13 8.78 0.23 -2.16
CA VAL A 13 8.53 1.65 -1.88
C VAL A 13 8.74 2.50 -3.13
N ALA A 14 9.88 2.32 -3.81
CA ALA A 14 10.20 3.08 -5.01
C ALA A 14 9.16 2.85 -6.13
N LEU A 15 8.64 1.62 -6.24
CA LEU A 15 7.56 1.32 -7.17
C LEU A 15 6.29 2.09 -6.83
N LEU A 16 5.85 2.07 -5.58
CA LEU A 16 4.66 2.80 -5.13
C LEU A 16 4.81 4.31 -5.35
N GLU A 17 5.95 4.89 -4.99
CA GLU A 17 6.24 6.31 -5.22
C GLU A 17 6.26 6.68 -6.71
N SER A 18 6.83 5.81 -7.56
CA SER A 18 6.83 6.01 -9.02
C SER A 18 5.41 5.99 -9.62
N GLU A 19 4.51 5.24 -9.00
CA GLU A 19 3.09 5.17 -9.35
C GLU A 19 2.28 6.33 -8.73
N GLY A 20 2.93 7.29 -8.07
CA GLY A 20 2.29 8.48 -7.49
C GLY A 20 1.61 8.24 -6.15
N TRP A 21 1.97 7.15 -5.45
CA TRP A 21 1.54 6.91 -4.08
C TRP A 21 2.53 7.53 -3.09
N GLU A 22 2.03 8.21 -2.08
CA GLU A 22 2.80 8.70 -0.95
C GLU A 22 2.82 7.61 0.13
N VAL A 23 3.98 7.01 0.39
CA VAL A 23 4.14 6.02 1.47
C VAL A 23 4.15 6.73 2.81
N THR A 24 3.20 6.39 3.69
CA THR A 24 3.03 7.02 5.00
C THR A 24 3.54 6.17 6.16
N ASP A 25 3.55 4.85 5.98
CA ASP A 25 4.00 3.92 7.01
C ASP A 25 4.60 2.65 6.39
N LEU A 26 5.60 2.10 7.07
CA LEU A 26 6.30 0.90 6.64
C LEU A 26 6.70 0.06 7.84
N GLU A 27 6.23 -1.19 7.88
CA GLU A 27 6.63 -2.19 8.85
C GLU A 27 7.31 -3.36 8.15
N LEU A 28 8.47 -3.78 8.67
CA LEU A 28 9.17 -4.98 8.25
C LEU A 28 9.32 -5.91 9.45
N SER A 29 8.81 -7.13 9.33
CA SER A 29 8.91 -8.17 10.35
C SER A 29 9.58 -9.40 9.75
N ALA A 30 10.75 -9.76 10.27
CA ALA A 30 11.38 -11.04 9.97
C ALA A 30 10.86 -12.08 10.98
N TYR A 31 10.45 -13.25 10.51
CA TYR A 31 9.98 -14.33 11.36
C TYR A 31 10.52 -15.67 10.86
N ASP A 32 10.80 -16.57 11.81
CA ASP A 32 11.13 -17.96 11.50
C ASP A 32 9.85 -18.64 11.00
N SER A 33 9.79 -18.94 9.71
CA SER A 33 8.60 -19.50 9.08
C SER A 33 8.34 -20.92 9.60
N PRO A 34 7.16 -21.21 10.16
CA PRO A 34 6.82 -22.58 10.58
C PRO A 34 6.42 -23.47 9.38
N TRP A 35 6.46 -22.93 8.16
CA TRP A 35 6.02 -23.60 6.92
C TRP A 35 7.15 -23.79 5.90
N ALA A 36 8.27 -23.09 6.05
CA ALA A 36 9.49 -23.37 5.29
C ALA A 36 10.23 -24.52 5.99
N ASP A 37 10.88 -25.40 5.22
CA ASP A 37 11.78 -26.43 5.74
C ASP A 37 12.98 -25.76 6.44
N GLU A 38 12.80 -25.41 7.72
CA GLU A 38 13.73 -25.07 8.82
C GLU A 38 14.99 -24.19 8.61
N ASP A 39 15.31 -23.67 7.41
CA ASP A 39 16.56 -22.91 7.21
C ASP A 39 16.43 -21.60 6.39
N ASP A 40 15.25 -21.23 5.89
CA ASP A 40 15.05 -19.98 5.12
C ASP A 40 14.28 -18.91 5.94
N PRO A 41 14.90 -17.76 6.27
CA PRO A 41 14.23 -16.68 6.99
C PRO A 41 13.16 -16.02 6.12
N GLU A 42 11.93 -15.87 6.64
CA GLU A 42 10.84 -15.20 5.93
C GLU A 42 10.65 -13.77 6.45
N ALA A 43 10.48 -12.80 5.54
CA ALA A 43 10.06 -11.45 5.87
C ALA A 43 8.60 -11.24 5.48
N SER A 44 7.86 -10.59 6.36
CA SER A 44 6.64 -9.87 6.01
C SER A 44 6.91 -8.37 5.96
N VAL A 45 6.44 -7.70 4.92
CA VAL A 45 6.47 -6.24 4.78
C VAL A 45 5.05 -5.71 4.64
N THR A 46 4.68 -4.76 5.49
CA THR A 46 3.41 -4.02 5.43
C THR A 46 3.73 -2.59 5.02
N ILE A 47 3.07 -2.11 3.97
CA ILE A 47 3.25 -0.73 3.48
C ILE A 47 1.88 -0.04 3.46
N THR A 48 1.77 1.07 4.17
CA THR A 48 0.61 1.96 4.07
C THR A 48 0.98 3.13 3.17
N ALA A 49 0.21 3.33 2.11
CA ALA A 49 0.40 4.43 1.18
C ALA A 49 -0.94 5.09 0.83
N ARG A 50 -0.89 6.38 0.48
CA ARG A 50 -2.06 7.14 0.05
C ARG A 50 -1.85 7.73 -1.32
N ARG A 51 -2.91 7.80 -2.12
CA ARG A 51 -2.93 8.54 -3.37
C ARG A 51 -4.24 9.32 -3.44
N ALA A 52 -4.13 10.61 -3.75
CA ALA A 52 -5.31 11.39 -4.08
C ALA A 52 -5.74 11.00 -5.50
N TYR A 53 -6.98 10.53 -5.61
CA TYR A 53 -7.65 10.40 -6.90
C TYR A 53 -8.37 11.72 -7.13
N ASP A 54 -8.28 12.30 -8.33
CA ASP A 54 -9.25 13.30 -8.75
C ASP A 54 -10.61 12.58 -8.77
N GLY A 55 -11.37 12.73 -7.68
CA GLY A 55 -12.81 12.63 -7.77
C GLY A 55 -13.26 13.79 -8.64
N ASP A 56 -14.19 13.54 -9.56
CA ASP A 56 -14.95 14.55 -10.29
C ASP A 56 -15.01 15.87 -9.51
N ARG A 57 -14.10 16.79 -9.85
CA ARG A 57 -14.35 18.22 -9.67
C ARG A 57 -15.30 18.61 -10.80
N GLU A 58 -16.47 18.00 -10.81
CA GLU A 58 -17.62 18.65 -11.39
C GLU A 58 -17.94 19.81 -10.43
N ASP A 59 -17.88 21.01 -10.99
CA ASP A 59 -18.36 22.22 -10.38
C ASP A 59 -19.69 21.98 -9.63
N GLU A 60 -19.67 21.98 -8.30
CA GLU A 60 -20.89 22.04 -7.47
C GLU A 60 -21.53 23.44 -7.55
N ALA A 61 -21.90 23.81 -8.77
CA ALA A 61 -22.85 24.86 -9.10
C ALA A 61 -24.07 24.24 -9.80
N GLY A 62 -24.79 23.38 -9.08
CA GLY A 62 -26.21 23.12 -9.30
C GLY A 62 -26.58 21.97 -10.23
N GLY A 63 -27.14 20.91 -9.66
CA GLY A 63 -27.85 19.89 -10.42
C GLY A 63 -28.22 18.69 -9.55
N SER A 64 -29.50 18.58 -9.21
CA SER A 64 -30.08 17.43 -8.53
C SER A 64 -29.95 16.16 -9.37
N ASP A 65 -29.29 15.09 -8.90
CA ASP A 65 -29.71 13.72 -9.23
C ASP A 65 -29.14 12.60 -8.33
N ASP A 66 -30.06 11.71 -7.96
CA ASP A 66 -30.03 10.39 -7.33
C ASP A 66 -28.68 9.65 -7.12
N SER A 67 -28.15 9.65 -5.88
CA SER A 67 -27.06 8.74 -5.48
C SER A 67 -27.60 7.42 -4.93
N GLN A 68 -27.57 6.35 -5.74
CA GLN A 68 -28.08 4.99 -5.44
C GLN A 68 -27.27 4.16 -4.43
N PHE A 69 -26.28 4.72 -3.74
CA PHE A 69 -25.38 3.98 -2.86
C PHE A 69 -25.50 4.33 -1.36
N ARG A 70 -26.61 4.93 -0.93
CA ARG A 70 -26.85 5.09 0.51
C ARG A 70 -27.28 3.76 1.12
N LEU A 71 -26.32 2.98 1.62
CA LEU A 71 -26.58 1.80 2.46
C LEU A 71 -27.29 2.23 3.74
N LYS A 72 -28.36 1.51 4.07
CA LYS A 72 -29.40 1.84 5.06
C LYS A 72 -28.92 1.85 6.51
#